data_AF-A0A7L4A155-F1
#
_entry.id   AF-A0A7L4A155-F1
#
_cell.length_a   1.000
_cell.length_b   1.000
_cell.length_c   1.000
_cell.angle_alpha   90.00
_cell.angle_beta   90.00
_cell.angle_gamma   90.00
#
_symmetry.space_group_name_H-M   'P 1'
#
loop_
_entity.id
_entity.type
_entity.pdbx_description
1 polymer ?
#
loop_
_entity_poly.entity_id
_entity_poly.type
_entity_poly.pdbx_seq_one_letter_code
_entity_poly.pdbx_strand_id
1 'polypeptide(L)'
;WGCYFEYISKWNKYADDENVMTITYEELKEHPVLSVKNIAAFFGFSPTEKELQIVVERSSFQSMKKNSQKTHGAFGNLLFRKGGVSDWKNLFNEDQNEKMDKAFEEHIGGTKLGRRLKYEVYCKA
;
A
#
# COMPACT_ATOMS: atom_id res chain seq x y z
N TRP A 1 -0.16 17.66 -3.78
CA TRP A 1 -1.39 17.53 -2.98
C TRP A 1 -2.59 17.73 -3.90
N GLY A 2 -3.65 16.94 -3.73
CA GLY A 2 -4.83 16.94 -4.61
C GLY A 2 -5.82 15.82 -4.26
N CYS A 3 -6.84 15.62 -5.09
CA CYS A 3 -7.83 14.55 -4.91
C CYS A 3 -7.20 13.15 -5.09
N TYR A 4 -7.46 12.25 -4.13
CA TYR A 4 -6.97 10.87 -4.13
C TYR A 4 -7.41 10.09 -5.38
N PHE A 5 -8.70 10.17 -5.73
CA PHE A 5 -9.23 9.47 -6.89
C PHE A 5 -8.67 10.01 -8.20
N GLU A 6 -8.56 11.34 -8.33
CA GLU A 6 -7.92 11.92 -9.52
C GLU A 6 -6.47 11.48 -9.68
N TYR A 7 -5.72 11.38 -8.58
CA TYR A 7 -4.35 10.91 -8.63
C TYR A 7 -4.28 9.49 -9.19
N ILE A 8 -5.12 8.58 -8.69
CA ILE A 8 -5.18 7.20 -9.18
C ILE A 8 -5.61 7.16 -10.65
N SER A 9 -6.66 7.90 -11.03
CA SER A 9 -7.11 7.95 -12.43
C SER A 9 -6.03 8.49 -13.37
N LYS A 10 -5.25 9.50 -12.95
CA LYS A 10 -4.13 10.04 -13.73
C LYS A 10 -3.01 9.02 -13.90
N TRP A 11 -2.72 8.22 -12.89
CA TRP A 11 -1.71 7.15 -12.96
C TRP A 11 -2.19 5.91 -13.69
N ASN A 12 -3.51 5.68 -13.77
CA ASN A 12 -4.07 4.50 -14.41
C ASN A 12 -3.69 4.37 -15.89
N LYS A 13 -3.39 5.48 -16.59
CA LYS A 13 -2.90 5.45 -17.97
C LYS A 13 -1.51 4.80 -18.13
N TYR A 14 -0.74 4.69 -17.04
CA TYR A 14 0.56 4.03 -17.01
C TYR A 14 0.48 2.62 -16.40
N ALA A 15 -0.71 2.09 -16.14
CA ALA A 15 -0.88 0.80 -15.47
C ALA A 15 -0.29 -0.39 -16.25
N ASP A 16 -0.09 -0.23 -17.56
CA ASP A 16 0.52 -1.23 -18.44
C ASP A 16 1.91 -0.82 -18.96
N ASP A 17 2.46 0.29 -18.47
CA ASP A 17 3.81 0.70 -18.85
C ASP A 17 4.83 -0.25 -18.23
N GLU A 18 5.70 -0.83 -19.05
CA GLU A 18 6.72 -1.79 -18.62
C GLU A 18 7.70 -1.19 -17.60
N ASN A 19 7.85 0.14 -17.59
CA ASN A 19 8.70 0.86 -16.65
C ASN A 19 7.93 1.38 -15.41
N VAL A 20 6.69 0.94 -15.20
CA VAL A 20 5.87 1.32 -14.04
C VAL A 20 5.34 0.08 -13.32
N MET A 21 5.87 -0.19 -12.13
CA MET A 21 5.34 -1.22 -11.25
C MET A 21 4.32 -0.63 -10.27
N THR A 22 3.07 -1.07 -10.38
CA THR A 22 2.04 -0.78 -9.38
C THR A 22 2.17 -1.74 -8.20
N ILE A 23 2.20 -1.20 -6.99
CA ILE A 23 2.16 -1.94 -5.73
C ILE A 23 1.09 -1.34 -4.82
N THR A 24 0.42 -2.18 -4.04
CA THR A 24 -0.52 -1.72 -2.99
C THR A 24 0.05 -1.99 -1.62
N TYR A 25 -0.36 -1.18 -0.63
CA TYR A 25 0.11 -1.33 0.74
C TYR A 25 -0.32 -2.68 1.33
N GLU A 26 -1.51 -3.12 0.97
CA GLU A 26 -2.14 -4.36 1.40
C GLU A 26 -1.36 -5.58 0.89
N GLU A 27 -0.93 -5.58 -0.38
CA GLU A 27 -0.08 -6.65 -0.93
C GLU A 27 1.28 -6.72 -0.23
N LEU A 28 1.91 -5.57 0.06
CA LEU A 28 3.16 -5.52 0.82
C LEU A 28 3.02 -6.11 2.23
N LYS A 29 1.82 -5.99 2.81
CA LYS A 29 1.51 -6.48 4.15
C LYS A 29 1.17 -7.96 4.18
N GLU A 30 0.36 -8.42 3.23
CA GLU A 30 -0.11 -9.80 3.17
C GLU A 30 0.98 -10.76 2.67
N HIS A 31 1.78 -10.31 1.69
CA HIS A 31 2.81 -11.14 1.05
C HIS A 31 4.15 -10.39 0.96
N PRO A 32 4.82 -10.11 2.09
CA PRO A 32 6.02 -9.27 2.11
C PRO A 32 7.19 -9.87 1.31
N VAL A 33 7.43 -11.19 1.41
CA VAL A 33 8.53 -11.86 0.68
C VAL A 33 8.29 -11.80 -0.82
N LEU A 34 7.08 -12.16 -1.27
CA LEU A 34 6.71 -12.10 -2.69
C LEU A 34 6.78 -10.67 -3.23
N SER A 35 6.34 -9.69 -2.44
CA SER A 35 6.40 -8.28 -2.81
C SER A 35 7.84 -7.80 -3.00
N VAL A 36 8.73 -8.09 -2.04
CA VAL A 36 10.16 -7.74 -2.16
C VAL A 36 10.79 -8.44 -3.36
N LYS A 37 10.47 -9.71 -3.59
CA LYS A 37 10.93 -10.46 -4.75
C LYS A 37 10.49 -9.83 -6.07
N ASN A 38 9.23 -9.42 -6.18
CA ASN A 38 8.69 -8.79 -7.38
C ASN A 38 9.34 -7.41 -7.62
N ILE A 39 9.54 -6.62 -6.55
CA ILE A 39 10.24 -5.33 -6.64
C ILE A 39 11.69 -5.54 -7.09
N ALA A 40 12.38 -6.53 -6.54
CA ALA A 40 13.74 -6.87 -6.94
C ALA A 40 13.82 -7.25 -8.43
N ALA A 41 12.92 -8.13 -8.88
CA ALA A 41 12.85 -8.55 -10.28
C ALA A 41 12.56 -7.38 -11.23
N PHE A 42 11.69 -6.45 -10.84
CA PHE A 42 11.38 -5.24 -11.63
C PHE A 42 12.62 -4.36 -11.85
N PHE A 43 13.51 -4.26 -10.85
CA PHE A 43 14.79 -3.56 -10.99
C PHE A 43 15.93 -4.43 -11.56
N GLY A 44 15.65 -5.66 -11.99
CA GLY A 44 16.65 -6.58 -12.53
C GLY A 44 17.57 -7.24 -11.49
N PHE A 45 17.21 -7.19 -10.21
CA PHE A 45 17.95 -7.87 -9.14
C PHE A 45 17.49 -9.32 -8.94
N SER A 46 18.43 -10.20 -8.62
CA SER A 46 18.16 -11.61 -8.29
C SER A 46 18.71 -11.97 -6.90
N PRO A 47 18.06 -11.48 -5.82
CA PRO A 47 18.52 -11.73 -4.45
C PRO A 47 18.36 -13.20 -4.06
N THR A 48 19.26 -13.68 -3.21
CA THR A 48 19.13 -14.97 -2.53
C THR A 48 17.99 -14.95 -1.52
N GLU A 49 17.50 -16.13 -1.13
CA GLU A 49 16.46 -16.25 -0.10
C GLU A 49 16.86 -15.58 1.22
N LYS A 50 18.15 -15.68 1.58
CA LYS A 50 18.69 -15.03 2.78
C LYS A 50 18.62 -13.51 2.68
N GLU A 51 18.95 -12.94 1.52
CA GLU A 51 18.86 -11.49 1.29
C GLU A 51 17.41 -11.00 1.31
N LEU A 52 16.49 -11.75 0.69
CA LEU A 52 15.05 -11.46 0.75
C LEU A 52 14.56 -11.40 2.20
N GLN A 53 14.92 -12.40 3.01
CA GLN A 53 14.49 -12.46 4.41
C GLN A 53 15.05 -11.29 5.23
N ILE A 54 16.32 -10.91 5.00
CA ILE A 54 16.93 -9.74 5.65
C ILE A 54 16.19 -8.46 5.28
N VAL A 55 15.85 -8.28 4.01
CA VAL A 55 15.11 -7.09 3.56
C VAL A 55 13.73 -7.05 4.22
N VAL A 56 12.98 -8.15 4.17
CA VAL A 56 11.64 -8.26 4.78
C VAL A 56 11.67 -7.97 6.29
N GLU A 57 12.64 -8.53 7.01
CA GLU A 57 12.79 -8.29 8.45
C GLU A 57 13.07 -6.81 8.75
N ARG A 58 14.01 -6.20 8.01
CA ARG A 58 14.39 -4.79 8.19
C ARG A 58 13.30 -3.82 7.78
N SER A 59 12.53 -4.15 6.74
CA SER A 59 11.38 -3.36 6.27
C SER A 59 10.08 -3.68 7.02
N SER A 60 10.10 -4.59 8.00
CA SER A 60 8.92 -4.86 8.82
C SER A 60 8.52 -3.62 9.63
N PHE A 61 7.23 -3.46 9.90
CA PHE A 61 6.74 -2.31 10.65
C PHE A 61 7.37 -2.22 12.06
N GLN A 62 7.58 -3.37 12.72
CA GLN A 62 8.21 -3.41 14.03
C GLN A 62 9.66 -2.91 13.98
N SER A 63 10.45 -3.39 13.02
CA SER A 63 11.84 -2.94 12.81
C SER A 63 11.90 -1.45 12.47
N MET A 64 11.07 -0.99 11.55
CA MET A 64 11.02 0.42 11.17
C MET A 64 10.55 1.32 12.33
N LYS A 65 9.52 0.92 13.07
CA LYS A 65 9.01 1.66 14.23
C LYS A 65 10.06 1.75 15.35
N LYS A 66 10.77 0.65 15.64
CA LYS A 66 11.89 0.65 16.60
C LYS A 66 13.00 1.62 16.18
N ASN A 67 13.27 1.74 14.87
CA ASN A 67 14.29 2.63 14.32
C ASN A 67 13.76 4.05 13.97
N SER A 68 12.48 4.33 14.25
CA SER A 68 11.82 5.57 13.82
C SER A 68 12.42 6.80 14.49
N GLN A 69 12.79 6.70 15.77
CA GLN A 69 13.41 7.81 16.49
C GLN A 69 14.78 8.19 15.90
N LYS A 70 15.55 7.20 15.43
CA LYS A 70 16.85 7.43 14.80
C LYS A 70 16.71 8.09 13.41
N THR A 71 15.66 7.73 12.68
CA THR A 71 15.46 8.17 11.28
C THR A 71 14.63 9.45 11.15
N HIS A 72 13.72 9.71 12.09
CA HIS A 72 12.74 10.80 12.05
C HIS A 72 12.71 11.64 13.35
N GLY A 73 13.68 11.44 14.24
CA GLY A 73 13.78 12.18 15.49
C GLY A 73 12.57 11.99 16.42
N ALA A 74 12.19 13.05 17.12
CA ALA A 74 11.05 13.05 18.04
C ALA A 74 9.71 12.70 17.35
N PHE A 75 9.61 12.90 16.03
CA PHE A 75 8.41 12.59 15.26
C PHE A 75 8.27 11.11 14.91
N GLY A 76 9.27 10.26 15.16
CA GLY A 76 9.23 8.84 14.81
C GLY A 76 7.98 8.12 15.34
N ASN A 77 7.65 8.33 16.62
CA ASN A 77 6.47 7.71 17.24
C ASN A 77 5.13 8.26 16.71
N LEU A 78 5.12 9.49 16.18
CA LEU A 78 3.93 10.11 15.58
C LEU A 78 3.70 9.60 14.15
N LEU A 79 4.77 9.41 13.37
CA LEU A 79 4.70 8.95 11.98
C LEU A 79 4.40 7.44 11.90
N PHE A 80 4.97 6.62 12.78
CA PHE A 80 4.81 5.16 12.78
C PHE A 80 3.70 4.71 13.74
N ARG A 81 2.44 4.96 13.34
CA ARG A 81 1.25 4.77 14.19
C ARG A 81 0.89 3.30 14.46
N LYS A 82 0.11 2.67 13.56
CA LYS A 82 -0.40 1.28 13.71
C LYS A 82 0.22 0.28 12.73
N GLY A 83 0.45 0.69 11.48
CA GLY A 83 1.03 -0.19 10.46
C GLY A 83 0.17 -1.41 10.12
N GLY A 84 -1.15 -1.27 10.13
CA GLY A 84 -2.11 -2.32 9.78
C GLY A 84 -3.05 -1.87 8.67
N VAL A 85 -3.73 -2.84 8.05
CA VAL A 85 -4.79 -2.63 7.07
C VAL A 85 -6.14 -2.54 7.80
N SER A 86 -7.14 -1.91 7.18
CA SER A 86 -8.53 -1.84 7.68
C SER A 86 -8.77 -1.03 8.96
N ASP A 87 -7.82 -0.22 9.42
CA ASP A 87 -8.05 0.64 10.61
C ASP A 87 -9.16 1.67 10.44
N TRP A 88 -9.54 1.96 9.19
CA TRP A 88 -10.66 2.83 8.84
C TRP A 88 -12.00 2.34 9.40
N LYS A 89 -12.16 1.02 9.60
CA LYS A 89 -13.37 0.41 10.19
C LYS A 89 -13.65 0.89 11.62
N ASN A 90 -12.62 1.38 12.32
CA ASN A 90 -12.77 1.95 13.66
C ASN A 90 -13.19 3.43 13.66
N LEU A 91 -13.27 4.05 12.49
CA LEU A 91 -13.47 5.51 12.35
C LEU A 91 -14.74 5.85 11.58
N PHE A 92 -15.09 5.06 10.57
CA PHE A 92 -16.23 5.35 9.71
C PHE A 92 -17.52 4.77 10.30
N ASN A 93 -18.59 5.54 10.22
CA ASN A 93 -19.95 5.03 10.40
C ASN A 93 -20.53 4.50 9.08
N GLU A 94 -21.72 3.90 9.14
CA GLU A 94 -22.39 3.28 7.98
C GLU A 94 -22.59 4.26 6.82
N ASP A 95 -23.16 5.45 7.08
CA ASP A 95 -23.35 6.50 6.07
C ASP A 95 -22.04 6.93 5.38
N GLN A 96 -20.93 6.97 6.12
CA GLN A 96 -19.61 7.31 5.58
C GLN A 96 -19.03 6.19 4.73
N ASN A 97 -19.27 4.93 5.11
CA ASN A 97 -18.87 3.77 4.32
C ASN A 97 -19.60 3.77 2.98
N GLU A 98 -20.92 3.94 2.97
CA GLU A 98 -21.70 3.98 1.73
C GLU A 98 -21.25 5.11 0.79
N LYS A 99 -20.93 6.28 1.34
CA LYS A 99 -20.39 7.41 0.55
C LYS A 99 -19.03 7.08 -0.05
N MET A 100 -18.16 6.40 0.69
CA MET A 100 -16.85 5.99 0.21
C MET A 100 -16.95 4.92 -0.87
N ASP A 101 -17.80 3.90 -0.67
CA ASP A 101 -18.06 2.84 -1.64
C ASP A 101 -18.55 3.42 -2.96
N LYS A 102 -19.55 4.31 -2.90
CA LYS A 102 -20.06 4.99 -4.08
C LYS A 102 -18.99 5.83 -4.77
N ALA A 103 -18.22 6.61 -4.01
CA ALA A 103 -17.16 7.45 -4.57
C ALA A 103 -16.06 6.60 -5.24
N PHE A 104 -15.68 5.47 -4.64
CA PHE A 104 -14.70 4.56 -5.20
C PHE A 104 -15.18 4.00 -6.56
N GLU A 105 -16.40 3.47 -6.61
CA GLU A 105 -16.97 2.90 -7.82
C GLU A 105 -17.12 3.93 -8.94
N GLU A 106 -17.65 5.11 -8.63
CA GLU A 106 -17.86 6.18 -9.61
C GLU A 106 -16.55 6.70 -10.22
N HIS A 107 -15.47 6.75 -9.45
CA HIS A 107 -14.23 7.38 -9.92
C HIS A 107 -13.21 6.38 -10.47
N ILE A 108 -13.00 5.24 -9.79
CA ILE A 108 -11.88 4.34 -10.09
C ILE A 108 -12.22 2.86 -10.15
N GLY A 109 -13.40 2.41 -9.70
CA GLY A 109 -13.76 0.97 -9.63
C GLY A 109 -13.58 0.23 -10.96
N GLY A 110 -13.92 0.86 -12.08
CA GLY A 110 -13.76 0.29 -13.42
C GLY A 110 -12.33 0.28 -13.98
N THR A 111 -11.38 0.93 -13.31
CA THR A 111 -10.01 1.13 -13.80
C THR A 111 -9.08 -0.05 -13.44
N LYS A 112 -7.92 -0.16 -14.10
CA LYS A 112 -6.93 -1.20 -13.79
C LYS A 112 -6.36 -1.02 -12.39
N LEU A 113 -6.02 0.22 -12.02
CA LEU A 113 -5.53 0.54 -10.68
C LEU A 113 -6.61 0.39 -9.60
N GLY A 114 -7.86 0.73 -9.89
CA GLY A 114 -8.98 0.47 -8.98
C GLY A 114 -9.11 -1.02 -8.67
N ARG A 115 -9.09 -1.88 -9.68
CA ARG A 115 -9.09 -3.35 -9.47
C ARG A 115 -7.88 -3.84 -8.66
N ARG A 116 -6.70 -3.22 -8.83
CA ARG A 116 -5.50 -3.57 -8.06
C ARG A 116 -5.64 -3.29 -6.56
N LEU A 117 -6.44 -2.31 -6.17
CA LEU A 117 -6.68 -1.99 -4.76
C LEU A 117 -7.50 -3.07 -4.04
N LYS A 118 -8.12 -4.02 -4.76
CA LYS A 118 -8.96 -5.09 -4.19
C LYS A 118 -9.93 -4.55 -3.15
N TYR A 119 -10.67 -3.50 -3.51
CA TYR A 119 -11.53 -2.74 -2.60
C TYR A 119 -12.52 -3.63 -1.82
N GLU A 120 -13.15 -4.58 -2.51
CA GLU A 120 -14.06 -5.57 -1.91
C GLU A 120 -13.43 -6.41 -0.79
N VAL A 121 -12.11 -6.60 -0.81
CA VAL A 121 -11.38 -7.41 0.19
C VAL A 121 -10.96 -6.57 1.40
N TYR A 122 -10.42 -5.37 1.16
CA TYR A 122 -9.75 -4.59 2.21
C TYR A 122 -10.54 -3.35 2.70
N CYS A 123 -11.44 -2.84 1.87
CA CYS A 123 -12.02 -1.50 2.00
C CYS A 123 -13.54 -1.49 2.05
N LYS A 124 -14.21 -2.61 1.77
CA LYS A 124 -15.66 -2.73 1.94
C LYS A 124 -16.02 -3.18 3.36
N ALA A 125 -17.06 -2.55 3.91
CA ALA A 125 -17.49 -2.75 5.30
C ALA A 125 -18.03 -4.16 5.52
#